data_AF-A0A1Q7ARD4-F1
#
_entry.id   AF-A0A1Q7ARD4-F1
#
_cell.length_a   1.000
_cell.length_b   1.000
_cell.length_c   1.000
_cell.angle_alpha   90.00
_cell.angle_beta   90.00
_cell.angle_gamma   90.00
#
_symmetry.space_group_name_H-M   'P 1'
#
loop_
_entity.id
_entity.type
_entity.pdbx_description
1 polymer ?
#
loop_
_entity_poly.entity_id
_entity_poly.type
_entity_poly.pdbx_seq_one_letter_code
_entity_poly.pdbx_strand_id
1 'polypeptide(L)'
;MLFLSLADACRLLGIDPKTLHRWLAHAHLCLQPHPGDARKHGLSEDHLHLLARLHQRALPTLPPETTAPVSAARPPLPTELLALPTTLGALQAQLTALQQQVADLTHLLQQHAHPPGPAPQARVAQRTSKPAPSAHSSRRPASAATMPPRKPVHVLPLVEWSSAGHYVVICPQQGLLALEPESSAWFAWLATQSSFRFVGRHGRFTAHHEVERVPNGAWRAHRHIHNHSYNLRLGPTQDLTMATLEQAATTLQAHLT
;
A
#
# COMPACT_ATOMS: atom_id res chain seq x y z
N MET A 1 -11.99 -4.01 -27.87
CA MET A 1 -11.47 -3.29 -26.69
C MET A 1 -10.22 -2.53 -27.13
N LEU A 2 -10.33 -1.21 -27.32
CA LEU A 2 -9.18 -0.38 -27.72
C LEU A 2 -8.45 0.08 -26.45
N PHE A 3 -7.14 -0.16 -26.43
CA PHE A 3 -6.26 0.30 -25.36
C PHE A 3 -5.59 1.59 -25.79
N LEU A 4 -5.76 2.65 -25.00
CA LEU A 4 -5.19 3.96 -25.29
C LEU A 4 -4.00 4.22 -24.37
N SER A 5 -2.89 4.66 -24.95
CA SER A 5 -1.72 5.08 -24.16
C SER A 5 -2.06 6.33 -23.35
N LEU A 6 -1.32 6.56 -22.26
CA LEU A 6 -1.46 7.79 -21.46
C LEU A 6 -1.29 9.06 -22.30
N ALA A 7 -0.37 9.03 -23.27
CA ALA A 7 -0.12 10.17 -24.16
C ALA A 7 -1.32 10.43 -25.08
N ASP A 8 -1.94 9.39 -25.62
CA ASP A 8 -3.14 9.51 -26.46
C ASP A 8 -4.35 9.96 -25.65
N ALA A 9 -4.50 9.45 -24.43
CA ALA A 9 -5.55 9.89 -23.53
C ALA A 9 -5.44 11.38 -23.17
N CYS A 10 -4.23 11.87 -22.92
CA CYS A 10 -3.97 13.31 -22.68
C CYS A 10 -4.31 14.16 -23.91
N ARG A 11 -3.95 13.69 -25.11
CA ARG A 11 -4.26 14.36 -26.38
C ARG A 11 -5.77 14.43 -26.63
N LEU A 12 -6.49 13.33 -26.43
CA LEU A 12 -7.94 13.26 -26.63
C LEU A 12 -8.72 14.12 -25.63
N LEU A 13 -8.26 14.20 -24.38
CA LEU A 13 -8.90 15.02 -23.35
C LEU A 13 -8.44 16.48 -23.35
N GLY A 14 -7.39 16.82 -24.11
CA GLY A 14 -6.77 18.15 -24.13
C GLY A 14 -6.26 18.56 -22.75
N ILE A 15 -5.64 17.63 -22.02
CA ILE A 15 -5.14 17.85 -20.65
C ILE A 15 -3.68 17.43 -20.49
N ASP A 16 -3.00 18.07 -19.55
CA ASP A 16 -1.65 17.69 -19.13
C ASP A 16 -1.66 16.33 -18.37
N PRO A 17 -0.60 15.50 -18.48
CA PRO A 17 -0.48 14.24 -17.76
C PRO A 17 -0.74 14.34 -16.25
N LYS A 18 -0.33 15.43 -15.59
CA LYS A 18 -0.61 15.63 -14.16
C LYS A 18 -2.09 15.79 -13.88
N THR A 19 -2.81 16.46 -14.76
CA THR A 19 -4.26 16.63 -14.64
C THR A 19 -4.96 15.30 -14.82
N LEU A 20 -4.53 14.50 -15.80
CA LEU A 20 -5.03 13.15 -16.02
C LEU A 20 -4.80 12.24 -14.80
N HIS A 21 -3.60 12.25 -14.21
CA HIS A 21 -3.33 11.50 -12.98
C HIS A 21 -4.21 11.94 -11.81
N ARG A 22 -4.46 13.25 -11.66
CA ARG A 22 -5.35 13.76 -10.62
C ARG A 22 -6.80 13.30 -10.84
N TRP A 23 -7.26 13.27 -12.09
CA TRP A 23 -8.60 12.80 -12.43
C TRP A 23 -8.75 11.29 -12.19
N LEU A 24 -7.74 10.50 -12.55
CA LEU A 24 -7.71 9.07 -12.24
C LEU A 24 -7.78 8.81 -10.73
N ALA A 25 -7.01 9.57 -9.94
CA ALA A 25 -7.06 9.47 -8.48
C ALA A 25 -8.44 9.84 -7.92
N HIS A 26 -9.10 10.85 -8.49
CA HIS A 26 -10.42 11.30 -8.04
C HIS A 26 -11.55 10.36 -8.45
N ALA A 27 -11.44 9.73 -9.62
CA ALA A 27 -12.39 8.74 -10.12
C ALA A 27 -12.11 7.31 -9.63
N HIS A 28 -11.06 7.12 -8.80
CA HIS A 28 -10.58 5.81 -8.35
C HIS A 28 -10.30 4.82 -9.50
N LEU A 29 -9.85 5.31 -10.65
CA LEU A 29 -9.55 4.50 -11.83
C LEU A 29 -8.06 4.13 -11.87
N CYS A 30 -7.76 2.84 -12.00
CA CYS A 30 -6.40 2.35 -12.14
C CYS A 30 -5.99 2.23 -13.61
N LEU A 31 -4.70 2.47 -13.87
CA LEU A 31 -4.11 2.24 -15.19
C LEU A 31 -3.97 0.74 -15.42
N GLN A 32 -4.46 0.28 -16.57
CA GLN A 32 -4.36 -1.13 -16.94
C GLN A 32 -3.05 -1.37 -17.70
N PRO A 33 -2.37 -2.51 -17.47
CA PRO A 33 -1.24 -2.93 -18.28
C PRO A 33 -1.72 -3.30 -19.69
N HIS A 34 -0.91 -3.00 -20.71
CA HIS A 34 -1.25 -3.30 -22.09
C HIS A 34 -1.23 -4.82 -22.34
N PRO A 35 -2.23 -5.40 -23.02
CA PRO A 35 -2.32 -6.85 -23.23
C PRO A 35 -1.15 -7.46 -24.01
N GLY A 36 -0.44 -6.68 -24.84
CA GLY A 36 0.73 -7.14 -25.60
C GLY A 36 2.09 -6.72 -25.02
N ASP A 37 2.12 -5.85 -24.00
CA ASP A 37 3.37 -5.29 -23.46
C ASP A 37 3.15 -4.82 -22.02
N ALA A 38 3.52 -5.67 -21.05
CA ALA A 38 3.34 -5.39 -19.62
C ALA A 38 4.13 -4.17 -19.12
N ARG A 39 5.07 -3.62 -19.91
CA ARG A 39 5.82 -2.42 -19.55
C ARG A 39 5.04 -1.13 -19.83
N LYS A 40 3.96 -1.21 -20.60
CA LYS A 40 3.13 -0.06 -20.98
C LYS A 40 1.85 -0.05 -20.17
N HIS A 41 1.57 1.10 -19.57
CA HIS A 41 0.33 1.36 -18.86
C HIS A 41 -0.53 2.35 -19.63
N GLY A 42 -1.83 2.14 -19.59
CA GLY A 42 -2.79 2.93 -20.35
C GLY A 42 -4.19 2.80 -19.80
N LEU A 43 -5.14 3.36 -20.55
CA LEU A 43 -6.54 3.40 -20.18
C LEU A 43 -7.36 2.67 -21.23
N SER A 44 -8.37 1.93 -20.75
CA SER A 44 -9.44 1.46 -21.63
C SER A 44 -10.23 2.66 -22.15
N GLU A 45 -10.73 2.53 -23.37
CA GLU A 45 -11.66 3.48 -23.98
C GLU A 45 -12.88 3.77 -23.08
N ASP A 46 -13.42 2.76 -22.39
CA ASP A 46 -14.56 2.92 -21.47
C ASP A 46 -14.22 3.83 -20.28
N HIS A 47 -13.01 3.68 -19.72
CA HIS A 47 -12.52 4.51 -18.62
C HIS A 47 -12.30 5.96 -19.08
N LEU A 48 -11.86 6.16 -20.32
CA LEU A 48 -11.66 7.47 -20.89
C LEU A 48 -13.00 8.19 -21.13
N HIS A 49 -14.02 7.49 -21.62
CA HIS A 49 -15.39 8.02 -21.74
C HIS A 49 -16.02 8.33 -20.37
N LEU A 50 -15.73 7.52 -19.35
CA LEU A 50 -16.17 7.79 -17.98
C LEU A 50 -15.52 9.07 -17.44
N LEU A 51 -14.20 9.23 -17.60
CA LEU A 51 -13.47 10.43 -17.19
C LEU A 51 -13.97 11.69 -17.91
N ALA A 52 -14.23 11.59 -19.21
CA ALA A 52 -14.77 12.70 -19.99
C ALA A 52 -16.15 13.14 -19.49
N ARG A 53 -17.04 12.18 -19.17
CA ARG A 53 -18.35 12.49 -18.57
C ARG A 53 -18.23 13.13 -17.20
N LEU A 54 -17.39 12.57 -16.31
CA LEU A 54 -17.19 13.08 -14.95
C LEU A 54 -16.63 14.51 -14.93
N HIS A 55 -15.75 14.83 -15.88
CA HIS A 55 -15.12 16.14 -15.98
C HIS A 55 -15.73 17.04 -17.07
N GLN A 56 -16.91 16.68 -17.59
CA GLN A 56 -17.69 17.43 -18.59
C GLN A 56 -16.86 17.89 -19.79
N ARG A 57 -16.01 17.01 -20.32
CA ARG A 57 -15.18 17.30 -21.51
C ARG A 57 -15.72 16.59 -22.74
N ALA A 58 -15.79 17.33 -23.83
CA ALA A 58 -16.04 16.76 -25.14
C ALA A 58 -14.79 15.99 -25.58
N LEU A 59 -14.94 14.67 -25.76
CA LEU A 59 -13.95 13.90 -26.47
C LEU A 59 -14.14 14.16 -27.97
N PRO A 60 -13.06 14.41 -28.72
CA PRO A 60 -13.13 14.23 -30.16
C PRO A 60 -13.51 12.77 -30.38
N THR A 61 -14.70 12.54 -30.93
CA THR A 61 -15.07 11.24 -31.47
C THR A 61 -13.92 10.79 -32.35
N LEU A 62 -13.30 9.65 -32.00
CA LEU A 62 -12.37 8.99 -32.92
C LEU A 62 -13.05 8.94 -34.30
N PRO A 63 -12.29 9.10 -35.41
CA PRO A 63 -12.87 9.10 -36.74
C PRO A 63 -13.80 7.90 -36.86
N PRO A 64 -15.09 8.09 -37.22
CA PRO A 64 -15.90 6.97 -37.62
C PRO A 64 -15.19 6.39 -38.85
N GLU A 65 -14.63 5.19 -38.75
CA GLU A 65 -14.49 4.41 -39.96
C GLU A 65 -15.89 4.27 -40.53
N THR A 66 -16.10 5.00 -41.63
CA THR A 66 -17.11 4.87 -42.65
C THR A 66 -18.30 4.00 -42.25
N THR A 67 -19.39 4.66 -41.91
CA THR A 67 -20.76 4.16 -42.02
C THR A 67 -20.96 3.36 -43.31
N ALA A 68 -21.07 2.05 -43.18
CA ALA A 68 -22.04 1.26 -43.94
C ALA A 68 -23.22 0.97 -43.00
N PRO A 69 -24.47 1.17 -43.42
CA PRO A 69 -25.62 0.96 -42.55
C PRO A 69 -25.89 -0.55 -42.49
N VAL A 70 -25.37 -1.22 -41.46
CA VAL A 70 -25.84 -2.55 -41.13
C VAL A 70 -26.67 -2.46 -39.87
N SER A 71 -27.97 -2.36 -40.11
CA SER A 71 -29.01 -2.78 -39.18
C SER A 71 -28.64 -4.19 -38.69
N ALA A 72 -28.12 -4.29 -37.48
CA ALA A 72 -27.89 -5.56 -36.81
C ALA A 72 -28.46 -5.46 -35.40
N ALA A 73 -29.53 -6.21 -35.21
CA ALA A 73 -30.23 -6.40 -33.95
C ALA A 73 -29.24 -6.56 -32.78
N ARG A 74 -29.41 -5.73 -31.76
CA ARG A 74 -28.72 -5.86 -30.47
C ARG A 74 -29.04 -7.25 -29.92
N PRO A 75 -28.06 -8.16 -29.75
CA PRO A 75 -28.33 -9.47 -29.17
C PRO A 75 -28.86 -9.27 -27.73
N PRO A 76 -29.84 -10.06 -27.28
CA PRO A 76 -30.32 -9.99 -25.91
C PRO A 76 -29.13 -10.25 -24.97
N LEU A 77 -28.98 -9.38 -23.97
CA LEU A 77 -27.96 -9.57 -22.93
C LEU A 77 -28.14 -10.97 -22.32
N PRO A 78 -27.05 -11.75 -22.11
CA PRO A 78 -27.13 -13.08 -21.56
C PRO A 78 -27.94 -13.09 -20.26
N THR A 79 -28.87 -14.02 -20.12
CA THR A 79 -29.76 -14.16 -18.95
C THR A 79 -28.99 -14.23 -17.62
N GLU A 80 -27.75 -14.71 -17.67
CA GLU A 80 -26.74 -14.70 -16.60
C GLU A 80 -26.52 -13.30 -16.00
N LEU A 81 -26.37 -12.26 -16.84
CA LEU A 81 -26.16 -10.88 -16.40
C LEU A 81 -27.42 -10.26 -15.77
N LEU A 82 -28.60 -10.73 -16.17
CA LEU A 82 -29.89 -10.32 -15.59
C LEU A 82 -30.16 -11.03 -14.25
N ALA A 83 -29.54 -12.19 -14.00
CA ALA A 83 -29.68 -12.93 -12.76
C ALA A 83 -28.78 -12.40 -11.62
N LEU A 84 -27.65 -11.74 -11.95
CA LEU A 84 -26.68 -11.23 -10.97
C LEU A 84 -27.26 -10.30 -9.88
N PRO A 85 -28.16 -9.34 -10.16
CA PRO A 85 -28.74 -8.50 -9.13
C PRO A 85 -29.58 -9.31 -8.14
N THR A 86 -30.27 -10.34 -8.64
CA THR A 86 -31.11 -11.24 -7.85
C THR A 86 -30.24 -12.12 -6.94
N THR A 87 -29.12 -12.65 -7.44
CA THR A 87 -28.16 -13.42 -6.63
C THR A 87 -27.48 -12.55 -5.57
N LEU A 88 -27.11 -11.30 -5.89
CA LEU A 88 -26.58 -10.37 -4.90
C LEU A 88 -27.61 -10.04 -3.81
N GLY A 89 -28.87 -9.81 -4.17
CA GLY A 89 -29.95 -9.59 -3.22
C GLY A 89 -30.16 -10.78 -2.28
N ALA A 90 -30.15 -12.00 -2.82
CA ALA A 90 -30.25 -13.23 -2.03
C ALA A 90 -29.08 -13.40 -1.06
N LEU A 91 -27.84 -13.15 -1.50
CA LEU A 91 -26.65 -13.21 -0.64
C LEU A 91 -26.69 -12.16 0.47
N GLN A 92 -27.16 -10.95 0.18
CA GLN A 92 -27.26 -9.90 1.18
C GLN A 92 -28.35 -10.18 2.23
N ALA A 93 -29.45 -10.82 1.82
CA ALA A 93 -30.46 -11.35 2.75
C ALA A 93 -29.88 -12.46 3.66
N GLN A 94 -29.02 -13.32 3.12
CA GLN A 94 -28.35 -14.36 3.93
C GLN A 94 -27.38 -13.75 4.96
N LEU A 95 -26.61 -12.73 4.58
CA LEU A 95 -25.71 -12.05 5.52
C LEU A 95 -26.46 -11.35 6.65
N THR A 96 -27.58 -10.71 6.35
CA THR A 96 -28.43 -10.05 7.37
C THR A 96 -29.08 -11.07 8.30
N ALA A 97 -29.55 -12.21 7.78
CA ALA A 97 -30.06 -13.30 8.61
C ALA A 97 -28.98 -13.87 9.55
N LEU A 98 -27.75 -14.05 9.05
CA LEU A 98 -26.63 -14.53 9.87
C LEU A 98 -26.25 -13.51 10.96
N GLN A 99 -26.22 -12.22 10.64
CA GLN A 99 -25.97 -11.16 11.61
C GLN A 99 -27.03 -11.13 12.71
N GLN A 100 -28.31 -11.36 12.37
CA GLN A 100 -29.39 -11.46 13.35
C GLN A 100 -29.21 -12.67 14.27
N GLN A 101 -28.85 -13.84 13.73
CA GLN A 101 -28.60 -15.03 14.54
C GLN A 101 -27.44 -14.82 15.52
N VAL A 102 -26.36 -14.17 15.09
CA VAL A 102 -25.24 -13.84 15.98
C VAL A 102 -25.68 -12.84 17.06
N ALA A 103 -26.48 -11.84 16.71
CA ALA A 103 -27.02 -10.88 17.67
C ALA A 103 -27.91 -11.56 18.72
N ASP A 104 -28.80 -12.47 18.30
CA ASP A 104 -29.70 -13.20 19.19
C ASP A 104 -28.92 -14.14 20.13
N LEU A 105 -27.92 -14.86 19.62
CA LEU A 105 -27.03 -15.69 20.44
C LEU A 105 -26.20 -14.84 21.43
N THR A 106 -25.72 -13.68 20.97
CA THR A 106 -24.98 -12.75 21.83
C THR A 106 -25.87 -12.23 22.96
N HIS A 107 -27.11 -11.89 22.66
CA HIS A 107 -28.09 -11.45 23.65
C HIS A 107 -28.44 -12.57 24.64
N LEU A 108 -28.65 -13.79 24.17
CA LEU A 108 -28.85 -14.96 25.05
C LEU A 108 -27.65 -15.15 25.97
N LEU A 109 -26.41 -15.10 25.47
CA LEU A 109 -25.22 -15.24 26.31
C LEU A 109 -25.10 -14.10 27.34
N GLN A 110 -25.42 -12.86 26.97
CA GLN A 110 -25.42 -11.72 27.91
C GLN A 110 -26.50 -11.85 28.99
N GLN A 111 -27.68 -12.38 28.65
CA GLN A 111 -28.76 -12.64 29.59
C GLN A 111 -28.39 -13.71 30.64
N HIS A 112 -27.57 -14.70 30.25
CA HIS A 112 -27.10 -15.75 31.17
C HIS A 112 -25.85 -15.33 31.96
N ALA A 113 -25.18 -14.23 31.62
CA ALA A 113 -23.86 -13.86 32.15
C ALA A 113 -23.85 -12.73 33.21
N HIS A 114 -24.99 -12.27 33.77
CA HIS A 114 -24.99 -11.15 34.72
C HIS A 114 -25.52 -11.50 36.12
N PRO A 115 -24.67 -11.49 37.18
CA PRO A 115 -25.04 -11.00 38.50
C PRO A 115 -24.88 -9.46 38.57
N PRO A 116 -25.67 -8.74 39.39
CA PRO A 116 -25.65 -7.28 39.44
C PRO A 116 -24.48 -6.77 40.29
N GLY A 117 -23.74 -5.78 39.78
CA GLY A 117 -22.71 -5.07 40.54
C GLY A 117 -22.37 -3.74 39.87
N PRO A 118 -22.42 -2.60 40.58
CA PRO A 118 -22.58 -1.28 39.97
C PRO A 118 -21.25 -0.68 39.47
N ALA A 119 -21.35 0.13 38.41
CA ALA A 119 -20.39 1.17 38.03
C ALA A 119 -20.33 2.25 39.15
N PRO A 120 -19.33 3.19 39.22
CA PRO A 120 -18.87 4.05 38.11
C PRO A 120 -17.34 4.35 38.19
N GLN A 121 -16.63 5.06 37.32
CA GLN A 121 -16.90 6.36 36.70
C GLN A 121 -16.03 6.57 35.45
N ALA A 122 -16.66 7.14 34.45
CA ALA A 122 -16.03 7.82 33.33
C ALA A 122 -15.31 9.09 33.79
N ARG A 123 -14.20 9.44 33.11
CA ARG A 123 -13.84 10.85 32.91
C ARG A 123 -13.42 11.08 31.46
N VAL A 124 -14.45 11.33 30.66
CA VAL A 124 -14.37 12.08 29.41
C VAL A 124 -14.07 13.54 29.76
N ALA A 125 -13.05 14.13 29.12
CA ALA A 125 -12.94 15.57 28.98
C ALA A 125 -12.78 15.88 27.49
N GLN A 126 -13.88 16.34 26.88
CA GLN A 126 -13.91 16.94 25.56
C GLN A 126 -13.68 18.46 25.64
N ARG A 127 -13.34 19.02 24.48
CA ARG A 127 -13.42 20.45 24.06
C ARG A 127 -12.20 21.31 24.46
N THR A 128 -11.63 22.15 23.59
CA THR A 128 -12.24 23.03 22.57
C THR A 128 -11.33 23.27 21.35
N SER A 129 -11.97 23.71 20.28
CA SER A 129 -11.48 24.02 18.92
C SER A 129 -10.82 25.39 18.70
N LYS A 130 -9.89 25.45 17.72
CA LYS A 130 -9.59 26.53 16.72
C LYS A 130 -8.89 27.84 17.18
N PRO A 131 -8.34 28.70 16.28
CA PRO A 131 -7.50 28.53 15.07
C PRO A 131 -6.13 29.28 15.16
N ALA A 132 -5.30 29.15 14.11
CA ALA A 132 -4.02 29.87 13.88
C ALA A 132 -4.13 31.42 13.88
N PRO A 133 -3.00 32.16 13.87
CA PRO A 133 -2.37 32.52 12.59
C PRO A 133 -0.83 32.55 12.55
N SER A 134 -0.29 32.38 11.34
CA SER A 134 0.81 33.13 10.68
C SER A 134 2.08 33.47 11.50
N ALA A 135 3.32 33.37 11.03
CA ALA A 135 3.87 33.40 9.68
C ALA A 135 5.41 33.26 9.75
N HIS A 136 6.01 32.96 8.60
CA HIS A 136 7.38 33.32 8.19
C HIS A 136 8.55 32.45 8.70
N SER A 137 9.10 31.64 7.81
CA SER A 137 10.47 31.89 7.35
C SER A 137 10.76 31.19 6.02
N SER A 138 10.86 32.03 4.99
CA SER A 138 11.80 32.00 3.87
C SER A 138 12.00 30.74 3.04
N ARG A 139 11.36 30.78 1.86
CA ARG A 139 11.95 30.37 0.58
C ARG A 139 13.27 31.12 0.33
N ARG A 140 14.30 30.39 -0.11
CA ARG A 140 15.22 30.85 -1.18
C ARG A 140 15.57 29.69 -2.12
N PRO A 141 15.90 29.99 -3.39
CA PRO A 141 15.72 29.08 -4.51
C PRO A 141 17.02 28.41 -4.96
N ALA A 142 16.82 27.32 -5.69
CA ALA A 142 17.60 26.74 -6.78
C ALA A 142 19.12 26.99 -6.80
N SER A 143 19.87 25.89 -6.64
CA SER A 143 21.02 25.64 -7.50
C SER A 143 20.76 24.35 -8.27
N ALA A 144 20.66 24.50 -9.58
CA ALA A 144 20.58 23.42 -10.53
C ALA A 144 21.89 22.63 -10.48
N ALA A 145 21.87 21.48 -9.81
CA ALA A 145 22.87 20.44 -9.99
C ALA A 145 22.14 19.24 -10.59
N THR A 146 22.51 18.93 -11.82
CA THR A 146 22.16 17.76 -12.64
C THR A 146 21.74 16.57 -11.77
N MET A 147 20.42 16.31 -11.72
CA MET A 147 19.93 15.13 -11.01
C MET A 147 20.43 13.88 -11.76
N PRO A 148 21.19 12.98 -11.12
CA PRO A 148 21.43 11.66 -11.69
C PRO A 148 20.07 10.93 -11.84
N PRO A 149 19.95 9.99 -12.79
CA PRO A 149 18.72 9.27 -13.06
C PRO A 149 18.14 8.72 -11.77
N ARG A 150 16.84 8.99 -11.54
CA ARG A 150 16.12 8.56 -10.33
C ARG A 150 16.33 7.07 -10.14
N LYS A 151 17.08 6.71 -9.08
CA LYS A 151 17.29 5.32 -8.68
C LYS A 151 15.92 4.64 -8.57
N PRO A 152 15.76 3.40 -9.07
CA PRO A 152 14.53 2.66 -8.87
C PRO A 152 14.21 2.64 -7.37
N VAL A 153 12.93 2.77 -7.03
CA VAL A 153 12.47 2.65 -5.64
C VAL A 153 12.85 1.25 -5.18
N HIS A 154 13.99 1.11 -4.52
CA HIS A 154 14.43 -0.16 -3.97
C HIS A 154 13.45 -0.50 -2.85
N VAL A 155 12.47 -1.33 -3.16
CA VAL A 155 11.63 -1.95 -2.14
C VAL A 155 12.60 -2.73 -1.25
N LEU A 156 12.64 -2.37 0.03
CA LEU A 156 13.53 -3.02 0.97
C LEU A 156 12.96 -4.40 1.31
N PRO A 157 13.79 -5.45 1.29
CA PRO A 157 13.37 -6.74 1.83
C PRO A 157 12.87 -6.59 3.26
N LEU A 158 11.80 -7.30 3.60
CA LEU A 158 11.17 -7.28 4.90
C LEU A 158 11.42 -8.60 5.61
N VAL A 159 12.01 -8.55 6.79
CA VAL A 159 12.15 -9.69 7.70
C VAL A 159 11.06 -9.58 8.75
N GLU A 160 10.15 -10.55 8.80
CA GLU A 160 9.00 -10.57 9.70
C GLU A 160 8.98 -11.85 10.54
N TRP A 161 8.55 -11.72 11.80
CA TRP A 161 8.25 -12.86 12.66
C TRP A 161 6.93 -13.52 12.24
N SER A 162 7.00 -14.77 11.75
CA SER A 162 5.82 -15.55 11.41
C SER A 162 5.10 -16.06 12.66
N SER A 163 3.78 -16.20 12.58
CA SER A 163 2.97 -16.88 13.61
C SER A 163 3.37 -18.34 13.83
N ALA A 164 4.09 -18.94 12.87
CA ALA A 164 4.65 -20.28 12.95
C ALA A 164 6.00 -20.36 13.71
N GLY A 165 6.41 -19.28 14.38
CA GLY A 165 7.55 -19.30 15.31
C GLY A 165 8.93 -19.21 14.65
N HIS A 166 9.00 -18.77 13.39
CA HIS A 166 10.25 -18.57 12.67
C HIS A 166 10.24 -17.24 11.91
N TYR A 167 11.42 -16.77 11.50
CA TYR A 167 11.53 -15.56 10.70
C TYR A 167 11.37 -15.87 9.22
N VAL A 168 10.56 -15.04 8.55
CA VAL A 168 10.38 -15.09 7.10
C VAL A 168 10.90 -13.81 6.48
N VAL A 169 11.62 -13.96 5.38
CA VAL A 169 12.18 -12.85 4.60
C VAL A 169 11.36 -12.68 3.34
N ILE A 170 10.65 -11.57 3.25
CA ILE A 170 9.85 -11.18 2.10
C ILE A 170 10.70 -10.26 1.24
N CYS A 171 11.24 -10.83 0.16
CA CYS A 171 11.97 -10.08 -0.86
C CYS A 171 11.01 -9.63 -1.96
N PRO A 172 11.09 -8.38 -2.44
CA PRO A 172 10.24 -7.91 -3.54
C PRO A 172 10.53 -8.60 -4.87
N GLN A 173 11.73 -9.16 -5.04
CA GLN A 173 12.15 -9.85 -6.27
C GLN A 173 11.90 -11.35 -6.22
N GLN A 174 12.05 -11.98 -5.04
CA GLN A 174 11.99 -13.43 -4.89
C GLN A 174 10.77 -13.94 -4.11
N GLY A 175 9.95 -13.06 -3.53
CA GLY A 175 8.79 -13.44 -2.72
C GLY A 175 9.18 -13.83 -1.28
N LEU A 176 8.45 -14.77 -0.69
CA LEU A 176 8.65 -15.22 0.69
C LEU A 176 9.74 -16.30 0.75
N LEU A 177 10.86 -16.00 1.40
CA LEU A 177 11.91 -16.95 1.76
C LEU A 177 11.80 -17.30 3.23
N ALA A 178 11.52 -18.56 3.53
CA ALA A 178 11.69 -19.11 4.88
C ALA A 178 13.19 -19.36 5.08
N LEU A 179 13.94 -18.33 5.48
CA LEU A 179 15.35 -18.47 5.84
C LEU A 179 15.44 -18.92 7.28
N GLU A 180 16.18 -20.00 7.52
CA GLU A 180 16.53 -20.41 8.87
C GLU A 180 17.47 -19.36 9.47
N PRO A 181 17.15 -18.79 10.65
CA PRO A 181 18.00 -17.80 11.29
C PRO A 181 19.39 -18.40 11.55
N GLU A 182 20.44 -17.61 11.32
CA GLU A 182 21.85 -18.00 11.56
C GLU A 182 22.40 -19.12 10.63
N SER A 183 21.63 -19.55 9.64
CA SER A 183 22.12 -20.44 8.59
C SER A 183 23.09 -19.72 7.63
N SER A 184 23.95 -20.46 6.94
CA SER A 184 24.80 -19.91 5.88
C SER A 184 23.99 -19.21 4.77
N ALA A 185 22.77 -19.69 4.51
CA ALA A 185 21.83 -19.07 3.57
C ALA A 185 21.39 -17.67 4.03
N TRP A 186 21.21 -17.46 5.34
CA TRP A 186 20.87 -16.16 5.92
C TRP A 186 22.02 -15.15 5.73
N PHE A 187 23.26 -15.56 6.03
CA PHE A 187 24.42 -14.69 5.86
C PHE A 187 24.74 -14.40 4.38
N ALA A 188 24.59 -15.38 3.50
CA ALA A 188 24.72 -15.19 2.05
C ALA A 188 23.67 -14.21 1.50
N TRP A 189 22.44 -14.32 1.99
CA TRP A 189 21.38 -13.38 1.66
C TRP A 189 21.69 -11.97 2.19
N LEU A 190 22.08 -11.82 3.46
CA LEU A 190 22.47 -10.54 4.05
C LEU A 190 23.63 -9.89 3.29
N ALA A 191 24.63 -10.65 2.87
CA ALA A 191 25.76 -10.13 2.09
C ALA A 191 25.33 -9.54 0.74
N THR A 192 24.20 -10.01 0.18
CA THR A 192 23.62 -9.46 -1.05
C THR A 192 22.83 -8.17 -0.79
N GLN A 193 22.41 -7.92 0.45
CA GLN A 193 21.59 -6.76 0.80
C GLN A 193 22.43 -5.59 1.31
N SER A 194 22.07 -4.38 0.88
CA SER A 194 22.59 -3.13 1.45
C SER A 194 21.69 -2.57 2.53
N SER A 195 20.43 -2.99 2.59
CA SER A 195 19.42 -2.51 3.55
C SER A 195 18.25 -3.49 3.61
N PHE A 196 17.67 -3.68 4.79
CA PHE A 196 16.43 -4.45 4.97
C PHE A 196 15.61 -3.88 6.13
N ARG A 197 14.32 -4.19 6.16
CA ARG A 197 13.41 -3.78 7.23
C ARG A 197 13.17 -4.96 8.16
N PHE A 198 13.35 -4.76 9.46
CA PHE A 198 13.16 -5.79 10.47
C PHE A 198 11.89 -5.53 11.27
N VAL A 199 11.04 -6.56 11.39
CA VAL A 199 9.84 -6.60 12.23
C VAL A 199 9.96 -7.81 13.15
N GLY A 200 10.39 -7.55 14.38
CA GLY A 200 10.51 -8.56 15.44
C GLY A 200 9.30 -8.53 16.38
N ARG A 201 9.33 -9.40 17.39
CA ARG A 201 8.26 -9.56 18.38
C ARG A 201 8.00 -8.29 19.20
N HIS A 202 9.06 -7.55 19.51
CA HIS A 202 9.03 -6.41 20.44
C HIS A 202 9.20 -5.06 19.73
N GLY A 203 9.32 -5.02 18.40
CA GLY A 203 9.53 -3.75 17.70
C GLY A 203 9.95 -3.89 16.24
N ARG A 204 10.13 -2.74 15.59
CA ARG A 204 10.53 -2.64 14.18
C ARG A 204 11.61 -1.60 13.98
N PHE A 205 12.51 -1.86 13.03
CA PHE A 205 13.53 -0.89 12.60
C PHE A 205 13.97 -1.17 11.16
N THR A 206 14.74 -0.26 10.58
CA THR A 206 15.37 -0.46 9.28
C THR A 206 16.87 -0.67 9.49
N ALA A 207 17.41 -1.78 8.99
CA ALA A 207 18.84 -2.07 9.03
C ALA A 207 19.50 -1.59 7.73
N HIS A 208 20.65 -0.94 7.84
CA HIS A 208 21.46 -0.49 6.71
C HIS A 208 22.91 -0.98 6.89
N HIS A 209 23.51 -1.45 5.80
CA HIS A 209 24.88 -1.95 5.78
C HIS A 209 25.84 -0.84 5.36
N GLU A 210 26.70 -0.38 6.28
CA GLU A 210 27.71 0.64 6.00
C GLU A 210 29.02 -0.01 5.53
N VAL A 211 29.14 -0.23 4.22
CA VAL A 211 30.35 -0.77 3.59
C VAL A 211 31.44 0.30 3.40
N GLU A 212 31.05 1.56 3.16
CA GLU A 212 32.00 2.63 2.78
C GLU A 212 32.86 3.16 3.93
N ARG A 213 32.46 2.97 5.19
CA ARG A 213 33.11 3.61 6.34
C ARG A 213 34.00 2.70 7.19
N VAL A 214 33.92 1.37 7.04
CA VAL A 214 34.63 0.42 7.89
C VAL A 214 35.09 -0.80 7.08
N PRO A 215 36.36 -1.26 7.18
CA PRO A 215 36.74 -2.57 6.67
C PRO A 215 35.91 -3.63 7.42
N ASN A 216 35.20 -4.49 6.69
CA ASN A 216 34.19 -5.46 7.17
C ASN A 216 32.75 -4.95 7.40
N GLY A 217 32.34 -3.80 6.84
CA GLY A 217 30.91 -3.48 6.63
C GLY A 217 30.00 -3.67 7.86
N ALA A 218 29.80 -2.62 8.65
CA ALA A 218 28.97 -2.74 9.85
C ALA A 218 27.49 -2.46 9.54
N TRP A 219 26.61 -3.27 10.12
CA TRP A 219 25.18 -3.02 10.09
C TRP A 219 24.77 -2.01 11.17
N ARG A 220 23.85 -1.13 10.80
CA ARG A 220 23.21 -0.19 11.70
C ARG A 220 21.70 -0.32 11.64
N ALA A 221 21.07 -0.42 12.80
CA ALA A 221 19.63 -0.24 12.94
C ALA A 221 19.32 1.25 13.03
N HIS A 222 18.33 1.68 12.26
CA HIS A 222 17.82 3.04 12.24
C HIS A 222 16.31 3.02 12.48
N ARG A 223 15.84 3.95 13.33
CA ARG A 223 14.41 4.16 13.56
C ARG A 223 14.12 5.63 13.85
N HIS A 224 13.07 6.14 13.23
CA HIS A 224 12.57 7.49 13.47
C HIS A 224 11.38 7.45 14.46
N ILE A 225 11.52 8.16 15.58
CA ILE A 225 10.55 8.24 16.68
C ILE A 225 10.44 9.71 17.12
N HIS A 226 9.23 10.28 17.17
CA HIS A 226 8.97 11.64 17.68
C HIS A 226 9.96 12.72 17.21
N ASN A 227 10.25 12.76 15.90
CA ASN A 227 11.20 13.70 15.27
C ASN A 227 12.69 13.49 15.65
N HIS A 228 13.02 12.37 16.29
CA HIS A 228 14.37 11.93 16.59
C HIS A 228 14.70 10.65 15.83
N SER A 229 15.89 10.62 15.23
CA SER A 229 16.44 9.41 14.60
C SER A 229 17.37 8.70 15.57
N TYR A 230 16.96 7.51 15.99
CA TYR A 230 17.76 6.61 16.81
C TYR A 230 18.54 5.68 15.90
N ASN A 231 19.85 5.62 16.12
CA ASN A 231 20.76 4.75 15.39
C ASN A 231 21.49 3.84 16.38
N LEU A 232 21.46 2.53 16.13
CA LEU A 232 22.15 1.52 16.94
C LEU A 232 23.07 0.71 16.04
N ARG A 233 24.30 0.48 16.48
CA ARG A 233 25.26 -0.36 15.75
C ARG A 233 24.98 -1.83 16.07
N LEU A 234 24.76 -2.64 15.04
CA LEU A 234 24.46 -4.07 15.18
C LEU A 234 25.71 -4.95 15.07
N GLY A 235 26.74 -4.49 14.36
CA GLY A 235 27.99 -5.25 14.16
C GLY A 235 28.19 -5.71 12.72
N PRO A 236 29.22 -6.53 12.44
CA PRO A 236 29.45 -7.10 11.12
C PRO A 236 28.36 -8.11 10.75
N THR A 237 28.29 -8.48 9.46
CA THR A 237 27.29 -9.45 8.96
C THR A 237 27.31 -10.79 9.69
N GLN A 238 28.47 -11.23 10.21
CA GLN A 238 28.62 -12.51 10.91
C GLN A 238 28.03 -12.50 12.34
N ASP A 239 27.96 -11.33 12.98
CA ASP A 239 27.44 -11.18 14.35
C ASP A 239 25.93 -10.83 14.35
N LEU A 240 25.32 -10.76 13.17
CA LEU A 240 23.90 -10.51 12.97
C LEU A 240 23.06 -11.77 13.26
N THR A 241 23.08 -12.18 14.51
CA THR A 241 22.19 -13.20 15.06
C THR A 241 20.79 -12.66 15.26
N MET A 242 19.84 -13.58 15.36
CA MET A 242 18.44 -13.22 15.59
C MET A 242 18.26 -12.49 16.92
N ALA A 243 18.98 -12.95 17.94
CA ALA A 243 18.99 -12.36 19.27
C ALA A 243 19.49 -10.90 19.26
N THR A 244 20.53 -10.59 18.48
CA THR A 244 21.04 -9.22 18.33
C THR A 244 20.02 -8.31 17.67
N LEU A 245 19.31 -8.81 16.64
CA LEU A 245 18.23 -8.07 15.98
C LEU A 245 17.05 -7.83 16.93
N GLU A 246 16.62 -8.83 17.69
CA GLU A 246 15.55 -8.68 18.68
C GLU A 246 15.95 -7.71 19.81
N GLN A 247 17.17 -7.80 20.32
CA GLN A 247 17.70 -6.90 21.35
C GLN A 247 17.72 -5.45 20.86
N ALA A 248 18.13 -5.23 19.61
CA ALA A 248 18.10 -3.92 18.97
C ALA A 248 16.68 -3.39 18.79
N ALA A 249 15.74 -4.25 18.38
CA ALA A 249 14.32 -3.87 18.27
C ALA A 249 13.75 -3.44 19.62
N THR A 250 14.04 -4.19 20.69
CA THR A 250 13.61 -3.86 22.06
C THR A 250 14.21 -2.54 22.54
N THR A 251 15.51 -2.35 22.34
CA THR A 251 16.21 -1.10 22.70
C THR A 251 15.59 0.11 21.97
N LEU A 252 15.36 -0.01 20.67
CA LEU A 252 14.72 1.03 19.87
C LEU A 252 13.24 1.21 20.20
N GLN A 253 12.57 0.22 20.77
CA GLN A 253 11.18 0.33 21.23
C GLN A 253 11.08 1.04 22.58
N ALA A 254 12.06 0.87 23.48
CA ALA A 254 12.11 1.56 24.76
C ALA A 254 12.17 3.10 24.62
N HIS A 255 12.60 3.63 23.47
CA HIS A 255 12.56 5.07 23.19
C HIS A 255 11.17 5.61 22.80
N LEU A 256 10.14 4.75 22.70
CA LEU A 256 8.75 5.17 22.46
C LEU A 256 7.95 5.43 23.73
N THR A 257 8.38 4.89 24.87
CA THR A 257 7.75 5.08 26.20
C THR A 257 8.29 6.33 26.87
#